data_AF-A0A4U5N436-F1
#
_entry.id   AF-A0A4U5N436-F1
#
_cell.length_a   1.000
_cell.length_b   1.000
_cell.length_c   1.000
_cell.angle_alpha   90.00
_cell.angle_beta   90.00
_cell.angle_gamma   90.00
#
_symmetry.space_group_name_H-M   'P 1'
#
loop_
_entity.id
_entity.type
_entity.pdbx_description
1 polymer ?
#
loop_
_entity_poly.entity_id
_entity_poly.type
_entity_poly.pdbx_seq_one_letter_code
_entity_poly.pdbx_strand_id
1 'polypeptide(L)'
;MSGSERKCFQKLEFVQHVMAPYNMQCNTCKEYIYKGKKFNMRRETAGGENYLGLKIFRFFFRCPNCLAEITFKTDLENGDYQQEHGATRLFEANIA
;
A
#
# COMPACT_ATOMS: atom_id res chain seq x y z
N MET A 1 -26.42 -17.81 -29.79
CA MET A 1 -26.22 -18.15 -28.37
C MET A 1 -24.80 -18.68 -28.29
N SER A 2 -23.81 -18.01 -27.69
CA SER A 2 -23.76 -17.47 -26.33
C SER A 2 -22.65 -16.40 -26.27
N GLY A 3 -23.03 -15.16 -25.95
CA GLY A 3 -22.07 -14.09 -25.68
C GLY A 3 -21.39 -14.33 -24.34
N SER A 4 -20.07 -14.47 -24.35
CA SER A 4 -19.26 -14.54 -23.13
C SER A 4 -19.29 -13.19 -22.43
N GLU A 5 -20.13 -13.06 -21.40
CA GLU A 5 -20.18 -11.91 -20.51
C GLU A 5 -18.80 -11.71 -19.85
N ARG A 6 -18.03 -10.75 -20.37
CA ARG A 6 -16.89 -10.19 -19.65
C ARG A 6 -17.45 -9.43 -18.44
N LYS A 7 -17.65 -10.11 -17.32
CA LYS A 7 -17.77 -9.42 -16.03
C LYS A 7 -16.44 -8.72 -15.77
N CYS A 8 -16.36 -7.45 -16.14
CA CYS A 8 -15.34 -6.55 -15.66
C CYS A 8 -15.50 -6.53 -14.13
N PHE A 9 -14.67 -7.32 -13.44
CA PHE A 9 -14.64 -7.39 -11.98
C PHE A 9 -14.24 -6.01 -11.49
N GLN A 10 -15.25 -5.18 -11.22
CA GLN A 10 -15.05 -3.80 -10.85
C GLN A 10 -14.35 -3.79 -9.49
N LYS A 11 -13.04 -3.52 -9.50
CA LYS A 11 -12.25 -3.35 -8.29
C LYS A 11 -12.96 -2.33 -7.41
N LEU A 12 -13.46 -2.80 -6.26
CA LEU A 12 -14.01 -1.92 -5.25
C LEU A 12 -12.82 -1.18 -4.60
N GLU A 13 -12.48 -0.03 -5.17
CA GLU A 13 -11.51 0.90 -4.59
C GLU A 13 -12.20 1.66 -3.46
N PHE A 14 -11.71 1.48 -2.23
CA PHE A 14 -12.19 2.23 -1.07
C PHE A 14 -11.16 3.29 -0.68
N VAL A 15 -11.59 4.53 -0.45
CA VAL A 15 -10.72 5.57 0.10
C VAL A 15 -10.82 5.53 1.63
N GLN A 16 -9.69 5.39 2.31
CA GLN A 16 -9.60 5.36 3.77
C GLN A 16 -8.54 6.34 4.27
N HIS A 17 -8.83 7.02 5.37
CA HIS A 17 -7.85 7.81 6.10
C HIS A 17 -7.02 6.88 6.98
N VAL A 18 -5.72 6.76 6.70
CA VAL A 18 -4.78 5.88 7.43
C VAL A 18 -3.45 6.58 7.66
N MET A 19 -2.69 6.08 8.62
CA MET A 19 -1.34 6.56 8.93
C MET A 19 -0.29 5.75 8.19
N ALA A 20 0.85 6.37 7.87
CA ALA A 20 2.02 5.66 7.37
C ALA A 20 2.56 4.69 8.46
N PRO A 21 2.72 3.39 8.16
CA PRO A 21 3.07 2.38 9.16
C PRO A 21 4.55 2.44 9.60
N TYR A 22 5.44 2.87 8.71
CA TYR A 22 6.88 2.95 8.94
C TYR A 22 7.47 4.20 8.30
N ASN A 23 8.70 4.55 8.70
CA ASN A 23 9.47 5.61 8.07
C ASN A 23 9.91 5.16 6.68
N MET A 24 9.71 6.01 5.67
CA MET A 24 10.09 5.72 4.30
C MET A 24 10.58 6.99 3.58
N GLN A 25 11.41 6.80 2.57
CA GLN A 25 11.88 7.86 1.68
C GLN A 25 11.27 7.68 0.29
N CYS A 26 10.69 8.73 -0.28
CA CYS A 26 10.20 8.70 -1.65
C CYS A 26 11.35 8.53 -2.64
N ASN A 27 11.22 7.60 -3.59
CA ASN A 27 12.29 7.34 -4.55
C ASN A 27 12.45 8.47 -5.59
N THR A 28 11.36 9.19 -5.90
CA THR A 28 11.33 10.24 -6.93
C THR A 28 11.87 11.58 -6.44
N CYS A 29 11.39 12.09 -5.30
CA CYS A 29 11.78 13.42 -4.79
C CYS A 29 12.66 13.38 -3.54
N LYS A 30 12.97 12.18 -3.02
CA LYS A 30 13.75 11.99 -1.79
C LYS A 30 13.15 12.63 -0.53
N GLU A 31 11.87 12.99 -0.58
CA GLU A 31 11.11 13.44 0.59
C GLU A 31 10.99 12.33 1.63
N TYR A 32 11.16 12.69 2.90
CA TYR A 32 11.01 11.79 4.02
C TYR A 32 9.55 11.75 4.49
N ILE A 33 9.01 10.55 4.59
CA ILE A 33 7.67 10.30 5.13
C ILE A 33 7.85 9.55 6.44
N TYR A 34 7.62 10.26 7.53
CA TYR A 34 7.70 9.71 8.87
C TYR A 34 6.47 8.85 9.20
N LYS A 35 6.68 7.85 10.04
CA LYS A 35 5.65 7.02 10.66
C LYS A 35 4.60 7.91 11.33
N GLY A 36 3.33 7.53 11.20
CA GLY A 36 2.21 8.27 11.81
C GLY A 36 1.64 9.42 10.96
N LYS A 37 2.27 9.78 9.83
CA LYS A 37 1.70 10.79 8.92
C LYS A 37 0.39 10.29 8.31
N LYS A 38 -0.68 11.10 8.42
CA LYS A 38 -2.03 10.77 7.94
C LYS A 38 -2.15 11.03 6.44
N PHE A 39 -2.73 10.08 5.72
CA PHE A 39 -3.01 10.17 4.29
C PHE A 39 -4.40 9.65 3.95
N ASN A 40 -4.94 10.15 2.85
CA ASN A 40 -6.12 9.58 2.19
C ASN A 40 -5.61 8.52 1.22
N MET A 41 -5.72 7.26 1.59
CA MET A 41 -5.19 6.15 0.79
C MET A 41 -6.31 5.39 0.11
N ARG A 42 -6.06 4.92 -1.12
CA ARG A 42 -6.95 3.97 -1.78
C ARG A 42 -6.57 2.56 -1.33
N ARG A 43 -7.54 1.78 -0.92
CA ARG A 43 -7.39 0.38 -0.53
C ARG A 43 -7.98 -0.50 -1.61
N GLU A 44 -7.21 -1.49 -2.01
CA GLU A 44 -7.60 -2.54 -2.92
C GLU A 44 -7.35 -3.90 -2.27
N THR A 45 -8.17 -4.91 -2.62
CA THR A 45 -7.86 -6.30 -2.27
C THR A 45 -6.87 -6.85 -3.29
N ALA A 46 -5.70 -7.32 -2.84
CA ALA A 46 -4.73 -7.95 -3.71
C ALA A 46 -5.31 -9.27 -4.25
N GLY A 47 -5.74 -9.27 -5.50
CA GLY A 47 -6.26 -10.47 -6.15
C GLY A 47 -5.15 -11.51 -6.32
N GLY A 48 -5.35 -12.71 -5.78
CA GLY A 48 -4.42 -13.84 -5.93
C GLY A 48 -3.49 -14.09 -4.74
N GLU A 49 -3.39 -13.15 -3.79
CA GLU A 49 -2.58 -13.29 -2.57
C GLU A 49 -3.52 -13.39 -1.36
N ASN A 50 -3.79 -14.63 -0.91
CA ASN A 50 -4.52 -14.89 0.34
C ASN A 50 -3.61 -15.64 1.30
N TYR A 51 -3.49 -15.16 2.53
CA TYR A 51 -2.76 -15.86 3.57
C TYR A 51 -3.74 -16.64 4.46
N LEU A 52 -3.71 -17.97 4.41
CA LEU A 52 -4.62 -18.85 5.18
C LEU A 52 -6.12 -18.50 5.01
N GLY A 53 -6.51 -17.97 3.84
CA GLY A 53 -7.88 -17.52 3.56
C GLY A 53 -8.20 -16.08 3.99
N LEU A 54 -7.25 -15.37 4.61
CA LEU A 54 -7.35 -13.94 4.89
C LEU A 54 -6.90 -13.13 3.68
N LYS A 55 -7.64 -12.05 3.42
CA LYS A 55 -7.41 -11.15 2.29
C LYS A 55 -6.24 -10.22 2.58
N ILE A 56 -5.28 -10.15 1.67
CA ILE A 56 -4.22 -9.14 1.71
C ILE A 56 -4.74 -7.84 1.09
N PHE A 57 -4.46 -6.72 1.75
CA PHE A 57 -4.81 -5.39 1.27
C PHE A 57 -3.59 -4.67 0.73
N ARG A 58 -3.77 -4.03 -0.43
CA ARG A 58 -2.80 -3.13 -1.05
C ARG A 58 -3.30 -1.70 -0.88
N PHE A 59 -2.43 -0.83 -0.39
CA PHE A 59 -2.71 0.59 -0.19
C PHE A 59 -1.93 1.41 -1.20
N PHE A 60 -2.59 2.41 -1.75
CA PHE A 60 -2.04 3.37 -2.69
C PHE A 60 -2.18 4.76 -2.10
N PHE A 61 -1.10 5.52 -2.09
CA PHE A 61 -1.13 6.92 -1.72
C PHE A 61 -0.14 7.72 -2.56
N ARG A 62 -0.30 9.03 -2.57
CA ARG A 62 0.56 9.94 -3.33
C ARG A 62 1.52 10.67 -2.41
N CYS A 63 2.76 10.80 -2.85
CA CYS A 63 3.73 11.64 -2.16
C CYS A 63 3.20 13.10 -2.11
N PRO A 64 3.26 13.78 -0.96
CA PRO A 64 2.76 15.15 -0.84
C PRO A 64 3.55 16.18 -1.67
N ASN A 65 4.78 15.87 -2.06
CA ASN A 65 5.65 16.80 -2.79
C ASN A 65 5.63 16.54 -4.30
N CYS A 66 5.92 15.32 -4.75
CA CYS A 66 6.01 14.99 -6.18
C CYS A 66 4.79 14.29 -6.78
N LEU A 67 3.76 14.01 -5.97
CA LEU A 67 2.54 13.29 -6.38
C LEU A 67 2.78 11.88 -6.95
N ALA A 68 4.01 11.35 -6.85
CA ALA A 68 4.33 9.99 -7.23
C ALA A 68 3.50 8.99 -6.40
N GLU A 69 3.04 7.93 -7.07
CA GLU A 69 2.29 6.87 -6.43
C GLU A 69 3.24 5.96 -5.65
N ILE A 70 2.89 5.71 -4.39
CA ILE A 70 3.61 4.82 -3.49
C ILE A 70 2.63 3.74 -3.03
N THR A 71 3.10 2.50 -3.01
CA THR A 71 2.28 1.35 -2.68
C THR A 71 2.93 0.47 -1.64
N PHE A 72 2.10 -0.07 -0.76
CA PHE A 72 2.49 -1.06 0.23
C PHE A 72 1.35 -2.07 0.43
N LYS A 73 1.72 -3.28 0.84
CA LYS A 73 0.79 -4.35 1.15
C LYS A 73 0.86 -4.73 2.62
N THR A 74 -0.15 -5.47 3.07
CA THR A 74 -0.21 -6.00 4.42
C THR A 74 0.37 -7.41 4.44
N ASP A 75 1.29 -7.70 5.35
CA ASP A 75 1.96 -9.00 5.45
C ASP A 75 1.56 -9.67 6.75
N LEU A 76 0.62 -10.61 6.62
CA LEU A 76 -0.01 -11.30 7.75
C LEU A 76 0.94 -12.25 8.48
N GLU A 77 1.98 -12.76 7.80
CA GLU A 77 2.99 -13.64 8.41
C GLU A 77 3.82 -12.95 9.48
N ASN A 78 4.26 -11.73 9.20
CA ASN A 78 5.14 -10.95 10.09
C ASN A 78 4.36 -9.94 10.94
N GLY A 79 3.08 -9.70 10.64
CA GLY A 79 2.27 -8.66 11.28
C GLY A 79 2.75 -7.25 10.96
N ASP A 80 3.40 -7.05 9.80
CA ASP A 80 3.96 -5.79 9.34
C ASP A 80 3.40 -5.45 7.94
N TYR A 81 3.88 -4.36 7.35
CA TYR A 81 3.58 -3.95 6.00
C TYR A 81 4.83 -4.03 5.11
N GLN A 82 4.68 -4.62 3.93
CA GLN A 82 5.74 -4.71 2.93
C GLN A 82 5.58 -3.59 1.90
N GLN A 83 6.70 -2.90 1.69
CA GLN A 83 6.86 -1.93 0.61
C GLN A 83 6.84 -2.65 -0.74
N GLU A 84 5.99 -2.19 -1.69
CA GLU A 84 6.02 -2.69 -3.07
C GLU A 84 6.68 -1.68 -4.03
N HIS A 85 6.12 -0.47 -4.16
CA HIS A 85 6.62 0.53 -5.12
C HIS A 85 6.69 1.96 -4.57
N GLY A 86 7.54 2.79 -5.18
CA GLY A 86 7.54 4.25 -5.05
C GLY A 86 8.30 4.85 -3.85
N ALA A 87 8.68 4.02 -2.88
CA ALA A 87 9.53 4.47 -1.77
C ALA A 87 10.45 3.35 -1.28
N THR A 88 11.42 3.72 -0.46
CA THR A 88 12.33 2.82 0.23
C THR A 88 12.04 2.91 1.72
N ARG A 89 11.79 1.75 2.35
CA ARG A 89 11.61 1.67 3.80
C ARG A 89 12.94 2.00 4.47
N LEU A 90 12.91 2.92 5.42
CA LEU A 90 14.05 3.22 6.27
C LEU A 90 13.95 2.31 7.49
N PHE A 91 14.98 1.48 7.69
CA PHE A 91 15.06 0.65 8.88
C PHE A 91 15.39 1.56 10.06
N GLU A 92 14.54 1.60 11.08
CA GLU A 92 14.91 2.16 12.37
C GLU A 92 15.94 1.19 12.97
N ALA A 93 17.22 1.54 12.88
CA ALA A 93 18.19 0.94 13.77
C ALA A 93 17.76 1.34 15.18
N ASN A 94 17.06 0.45 15.88
CA ASN A 94 16.89 0.57 17.31
C ASN A 94 18.31 0.59 17.88
N ILE A 95 18.83 1.78 18.17
CA ILE A 95 20.04 1.94 18.96
C ILE A 95 19.63 1.47 20.35
N ALA A 96 19.93 0.20 20.64
CA ALA A 96 19.92 -0.38 21.97
C ALA A 96 21.37 -0.62 22.37
#